data_AF-T1EHQ9-F1
#
_entry.id   AF-T1EHQ9-F1
#
_cell.length_a   1.000
_cell.length_b   1.000
_cell.length_c   1.000
_cell.angle_alpha   90.00
_cell.angle_beta   90.00
_cell.angle_gamma   90.00
#
_symmetry.space_group_name_H-M   'P 1'
#
loop_
_entity.id
_entity.type
_entity.pdbx_description
1 polymer ?
#
loop_
_entity_poly.entity_id
_entity_poly.type
_entity_poly.pdbx_seq_one_letter_code
_entity_poly.pdbx_strand_id
1 'polypeptide(L)'
;QTNTPFYQRRGSLQLWQFLVSLLDNPGNSHFISWTGKGLEFKLIEPEEVARRWGVQKNRPAMNYDKLSRSLRYYYEKGIMQKVPGERYLCR
;
A
#
# COMPACT_ATOMS: atom_id res chain seq x y z
N GLN A 1 -13.83 -9.23 24.31
CA GLN A 1 -13.80 -7.75 24.14
C GLN A 1 -12.52 -7.43 23.42
N THR A 2 -12.68 -6.74 22.29
CA THR A 2 -11.74 -6.59 21.18
C THR A 2 -10.66 -5.56 21.50
N ASN A 3 -9.37 -5.91 21.35
CA ASN A 3 -8.34 -4.92 21.03
C ASN A 3 -7.03 -5.60 20.63
N THR A 4 -6.74 -5.61 19.33
CA THR A 4 -5.39 -5.47 18.79
C THR A 4 -5.51 -5.19 17.28
N PRO A 5 -4.64 -4.35 16.70
CA PRO A 5 -3.24 -4.72 16.63
C PRO A 5 -2.26 -3.64 17.05
N PHE A 6 -1.25 -4.13 17.77
CA PHE A 6 0.10 -3.62 17.87
C PHE A 6 0.46 -2.72 16.68
N TYR A 7 0.66 -1.43 16.96
CA TYR A 7 1.57 -0.60 16.18
C TYR A 7 2.95 -1.30 16.22
N GLN A 8 3.16 -2.19 15.26
CA GLN A 8 4.41 -2.91 15.05
C GLN A 8 5.56 -1.90 15.05
N ARG A 9 6.60 -2.16 15.84
CA ARG A 9 7.87 -1.42 15.84
C ARG A 9 8.18 -0.98 14.41
N ARG A 10 8.40 0.32 14.17
CA ARG A 10 8.54 0.95 12.83
C ARG A 10 9.45 0.17 11.86
N GLY A 11 10.42 -0.59 12.35
CA GLY A 11 11.28 -1.50 11.57
C GLY A 11 10.57 -2.71 10.95
N SER A 12 9.54 -3.27 11.57
CA SER A 12 8.89 -4.54 11.20
C SER A 12 7.63 -4.42 10.33
N LEU A 13 7.03 -3.23 10.22
CA LEU A 13 5.85 -3.03 9.37
C LEU A 13 6.17 -3.35 7.91
N GLN A 14 5.36 -4.22 7.31
CA GLN A 14 5.45 -4.62 5.90
C GLN A 14 4.63 -3.67 5.02
N LEU A 15 4.98 -3.59 3.72
CA LEU A 15 4.32 -2.66 2.80
C LEU A 15 2.82 -2.96 2.65
N TRP A 16 2.42 -4.24 2.55
CA TRP A 16 1.00 -4.58 2.40
C TRP A 16 0.17 -4.12 3.61
N GLN A 17 0.69 -4.26 4.83
CA GLN A 17 0.02 -3.81 6.06
C GLN A 17 -0.13 -2.29 6.07
N PHE A 18 0.90 -1.59 5.60
CA PHE A 18 0.84 -0.13 5.44
C PHE A 18 -0.22 0.28 4.41
N LEU A 19 -0.30 -0.37 3.25
CA LEU A 19 -1.31 -0.07 2.23
C LEU A 19 -2.73 -0.29 2.78
N VAL A 20 -2.96 -1.42 3.48
CA VAL A 20 -4.23 -1.70 4.14
C VAL A 20 -4.56 -0.62 5.17
N SER A 21 -3.59 -0.17 5.97
CA SER A 21 -3.81 0.90 6.96
C SER A 21 -4.18 2.25 6.33
N LEU A 22 -3.68 2.54 5.12
CA LEU A 22 -4.09 3.73 4.38
C LEU A 22 -5.52 3.59 3.84
N LEU A 23 -5.86 2.40 3.35
CA LEU A 23 -7.17 2.06 2.80
C LEU A 23 -8.30 2.03 3.84
N ASP A 24 -7.97 1.79 5.11
CA ASP A 24 -8.92 1.77 6.23
C ASP A 24 -9.46 3.17 6.59
N ASN A 25 -8.77 4.24 6.15
CA ASN A 25 -9.23 5.62 6.35
C ASN A 25 -9.75 6.22 5.03
N PRO A 26 -11.07 6.42 4.88
CA PRO A 26 -11.68 7.02 3.69
C PRO A 26 -11.16 8.43 3.34
N GLY A 27 -10.62 9.17 4.32
CA GLY A 27 -9.97 10.47 4.08
C GLY A 27 -8.74 10.39 3.18
N ASN A 28 -8.18 9.20 2.98
CA ASN A 28 -7.04 8.95 2.07
C ASN A 28 -7.46 8.68 0.62
N SER A 29 -8.77 8.67 0.32
CA SER A 29 -9.33 8.33 -0.99
C SER A 29 -8.82 9.20 -2.16
N HIS A 30 -8.18 10.33 -1.89
CA HIS A 30 -7.53 11.15 -2.92
C HIS A 30 -6.21 10.56 -3.43
N PHE A 31 -5.52 9.69 -2.67
CA PHE A 31 -4.26 9.06 -3.09
C PHE A 31 -4.29 7.52 -3.10
N ILE A 32 -5.20 6.89 -2.36
CA ILE A 32 -5.41 5.44 -2.38
C ILE A 32 -6.84 5.10 -1.96
N SER A 33 -7.51 4.21 -2.70
CA SER A 33 -8.89 3.82 -2.38
C SER A 33 -9.22 2.40 -2.80
N TRP A 34 -10.15 1.78 -2.07
CA TRP A 34 -10.87 0.60 -2.56
C TRP A 34 -11.68 0.97 -3.80
N THR A 35 -11.84 0.03 -4.75
CA THR A 35 -12.69 0.23 -5.94
C THR A 35 -14.14 -0.17 -5.69
N GLY A 36 -14.43 -0.81 -4.55
CA GLY A 36 -15.72 -1.44 -4.26
C GLY A 36 -15.86 -2.83 -4.89
N LYS A 37 -14.84 -3.35 -5.60
CA LYS A 37 -14.84 -4.68 -6.22
C LYS A 37 -14.00 -5.66 -5.41
N GLY A 38 -14.56 -6.20 -4.34
CA GLY A 38 -13.84 -7.12 -3.45
C GLY A 38 -12.63 -6.46 -2.79
N LEU A 39 -11.47 -7.13 -2.79
CA LEU A 39 -10.20 -6.60 -2.25
C LEU A 39 -9.37 -5.83 -3.28
N GLU A 40 -10.02 -5.23 -4.27
CA GLU A 40 -9.35 -4.44 -5.30
C GLU A 40 -9.22 -2.98 -4.87
N PHE A 41 -8.01 -2.42 -5.01
CA PHE A 41 -7.72 -1.03 -4.71
C PHE A 41 -6.87 -0.38 -5.79
N LYS A 42 -6.91 0.96 -5.83
CA LYS A 42 -6.14 1.78 -6.77
C LYS A 42 -5.21 2.70 -6.00
N LEU A 43 -3.96 2.82 -6.47
CA LEU A 43 -3.09 3.94 -6.10
C LEU A 43 -3.43 5.11 -7.03
N ILE A 44 -4.14 6.11 -6.51
CA ILE A 44 -4.60 7.27 -7.28
C ILE A 44 -3.45 8.26 -7.45
N GLU A 45 -2.68 8.48 -6.38
CA GLU A 45 -1.42 9.24 -6.40
C GLU A 45 -0.27 8.34 -5.91
N PRO A 46 0.37 7.57 -6.81
CA PRO A 46 1.39 6.60 -6.43
C PRO A 46 2.61 7.21 -5.74
N GLU A 47 2.97 8.46 -6.10
CA GLU A 47 4.08 9.17 -5.47
C GLU A 47 3.76 9.60 -4.03
N GLU A 48 2.53 10.01 -3.74
CA GLU A 48 2.13 10.36 -2.36
C GLU A 48 2.13 9.12 -1.45
N VAL A 49 1.66 7.98 -1.97
CA VAL A 49 1.76 6.69 -1.27
C VAL A 49 3.21 6.33 -0.97
N ALA A 50 4.11 6.49 -1.96
CA ALA A 50 5.53 6.22 -1.78
C ALA A 50 6.19 7.18 -0.79
N ARG A 51 5.85 8.47 -0.82
CA ARG A 51 6.33 9.47 0.13
C ARG A 51 5.94 9.11 1.56
N ARG A 52 4.67 8.76 1.80
CA ARG A 52 4.17 8.33 3.12
C ARG A 52 4.84 7.04 3.60
N TRP A 53 5.10 6.10 2.70
CA TRP A 53 5.88 4.90 3.02
C TRP A 53 7.33 5.25 3.42
N GLY A 54 7.94 6.19 2.71
CA GLY A 54 9.26 6.74 3.05
C GLY A 54 9.28 7.31 4.46
N VAL A 55 8.29 8.13 4.82
CA VAL A 55 8.14 8.67 6.18
C VAL A 55 7.99 7.53 7.21
N GLN A 56 7.12 6.55 6.95
CA GLN A 56 6.87 5.43 7.84
C GLN A 56 8.13 4.59 8.13
N LYS A 57 9.03 4.45 7.15
CA LYS A 57 10.27 3.66 7.26
C LYS A 57 11.53 4.50 7.51
N ASN A 58 11.40 5.82 7.70
CA ASN A 58 12.51 6.76 7.76
C ASN A 58 13.48 6.62 6.57
N ARG A 59 12.92 6.54 5.36
CA ARG A 59 13.64 6.46 4.08
C ARG A 59 13.21 7.63 3.18
N PRO A 60 13.83 8.81 3.29
CA PRO A 60 13.40 10.02 2.58
C PRO A 60 13.53 9.91 1.06
N ALA A 61 14.43 9.04 0.56
CA ALA A 61 14.61 8.79 -0.87
C ALA A 61 13.61 7.75 -1.46
N MET A 62 12.53 7.43 -0.75
CA MET A 62 11.47 6.54 -1.26
C MET A 62 10.67 7.25 -2.36
N ASN A 63 10.41 6.53 -3.45
CA ASN A 63 9.59 6.98 -4.59
C ASN A 63 8.80 5.78 -5.14
N TYR A 64 7.89 6.02 -6.09
CA TYR A 64 7.05 4.93 -6.60
C TYR A 64 7.85 3.84 -7.32
N ASP A 65 8.93 4.17 -8.03
CA ASP A 65 9.78 3.16 -8.69
C ASP A 65 10.36 2.14 -7.71
N LYS A 66 10.82 2.60 -6.55
CA LYS A 66 11.34 1.74 -5.48
C LYS A 66 10.22 0.97 -4.79
N LEU A 67 9.09 1.63 -4.49
CA LEU A 67 7.93 0.98 -3.87
C LEU A 67 7.36 -0.11 -4.78
N SER A 68 7.21 0.17 -6.07
CA SER A 68 6.65 -0.75 -7.06
C SER A 68 7.49 -2.01 -7.23
N ARG A 69 8.79 -1.98 -6.90
CA ARG A 69 9.62 -3.19 -6.86
C ARG A 69 9.18 -4.17 -5.76
N SER A 70 8.70 -3.67 -4.62
CA SER A 70 8.11 -4.51 -3.58
C SER A 70 6.73 -5.04 -3.99
N LEU A 71 5.93 -4.24 -4.72
CA LEU A 71 4.65 -4.70 -5.28
C LEU A 71 4.85 -5.84 -6.29
N ARG A 72 5.84 -5.72 -7.19
CA ARG A 72 6.17 -6.79 -8.13
C ARG A 72 6.56 -8.09 -7.41
N TYR A 73 7.35 -7.98 -6.35
CA TYR A 73 7.66 -9.13 -5.50
C TYR A 73 6.40 -9.76 -4.88
N TYR A 74 5.42 -8.96 -4.45
CA TYR A 74 4.14 -9.49 -3.97
C TYR A 74 3.34 -10.21 -5.05
N TYR A 75 3.40 -9.75 -6.31
CA TYR A 75 2.79 -10.45 -7.44
C TYR A 75 3.44 -11.81 -7.67
N GLU A 76 4.76 -11.88 -7.67
CA GLU A 76 5.53 -13.13 -7.83
C GLU A 76 5.26 -14.13 -6.69
N LYS A 77 4.97 -13.64 -5.48
CA LYS A 77 4.69 -14.46 -4.30
C LYS A 77 3.20 -14.77 -4.10
N GLY A 78 2.31 -14.26 -4.95
CA GLY A 78 0.87 -14.43 -4.80
C GLY A 78 0.27 -13.74 -3.57
N ILE A 79 0.97 -12.77 -2.98
CA ILE A 79 0.49 -11.95 -1.85
C ILE A 79 -0.50 -10.90 -2.35
N MET A 80 -0.30 -10.42 -3.58
CA MET A 80 -1.14 -9.45 -4.27
C MET A 80 -1.13 -9.79 -5.76
N GLN A 81 -2.04 -9.24 -6.52
CA GLN A 81 -2.18 -9.41 -7.95
C GLN A 81 -2.27 -8.05 -8.63
N LYS A 82 -1.54 -7.88 -9.73
CA LYS A 82 -1.71 -6.72 -10.61
C LYS A 82 -2.90 -6.97 -11.52
N VAL A 83 -3.79 -5.99 -11.64
CA VAL A 83 -4.84 -6.06 -12.67
C VAL A 83 -4.21 -5.73 -14.05
N PRO A 84 -4.32 -6.61 -15.06
CA PRO A 84 -3.83 -6.34 -16.41
C PRO A 84 -4.58 -5.17 -17.06
N GLY A 85 -3.91 -4.40 -17.91
CA GLY A 85 -4.52 -3.25 -18.62
C GLY A 85 -4.75 -1.99 -17.77
N GLU A 86 -4.93 -2.14 -16.46
CA GLU A 86 -5.18 -1.03 -15.55
C GLU A 86 -3.90 -0.54 -14.87
N ARG A 87 -3.64 0.78 -14.96
CA ARG A 87 -2.51 1.39 -14.25
C ARG A 87 -2.84 1.53 -12.77
N TYR A 88 -1.90 1.10 -11.93
CA TYR A 88 -1.93 1.25 -10.47
C TYR A 88 -3.06 0.53 -9.74
N LEU A 89 -3.73 -0.40 -10.41
CA LEU A 89 -4.80 -1.21 -9.86
C LEU A 89 -4.27 -2.57 -9.40
N CYS A 90 -4.59 -2.93 -8.15
CA CYS A 90 -4.09 -4.12 -7.47
C CYS A 90 -5.25 -4.85 -6.77
N ARG A 91 -5.10 -6.16 -6.55
CA ARG A 91 -6.04 -7.03 -5.84
C ARG A 91 -5.32 -7.98 -4.89
#